data_AF-A0A662FZX8-F1
#
_entry.id   AF-A0A662FZX8-F1
#
_cell.length_a   1.000
_cell.length_b   1.000
_cell.length_c   1.000
_cell.angle_alpha   90.00
_cell.angle_beta   90.00
_cell.angle_gamma   90.00
#
_symmetry.space_group_name_H-M   'P 1'
#
loop_
_entity.id
_entity.type
_entity.pdbx_description
1 polymer ?
#
loop_
_entity_poly.entity_id
_entity_poly.type
_entity_poly.pdbx_seq_one_letter_code
_entity_poly.pdbx_strand_id
1 'polypeptide(L)'
;MELIPEVLSRLTDTERRIVETYARRGGSAKELAAFLGVSERTVYKALYKYRKIAKDMGLDPSKFYLRQSLASSVNDNGKNGSMGFIESKSIIEEIRNAVLKDIKRIVEESVKEALREVLASERNYVLPQTVESRSVVENSDVVSERLVVLMERLALGIDNLNKNIEKLSAKIDNLGEGAVTRQRKVREYLSEAVKDDGKAGLPSYVIDNPWIEVLSRR
;
A
#
# COMPACT_ATOMS: atom_id res chain seq x y z
N MET A 1 -18.58 -4.37 8.83
CA MET A 1 -18.27 -4.88 10.18
C MET A 1 -19.57 -4.82 10.97
N GLU A 2 -20.04 -5.93 11.52
CA GLU A 2 -21.28 -5.93 12.31
C GLU A 2 -21.03 -5.22 13.65
N LEU A 3 -21.81 -4.18 13.91
CA LEU A 3 -21.80 -3.45 15.17
C LEU A 3 -22.77 -4.11 16.13
N ILE A 4 -22.40 -4.15 17.41
CA ILE A 4 -23.23 -4.74 18.44
C ILE A 4 -24.04 -3.61 19.10
N PRO A 5 -25.36 -3.52 18.84
CA PRO A 5 -26.18 -2.38 19.29
C PRO A 5 -26.21 -2.24 20.82
N GLU A 6 -26.13 -3.36 21.54
CA GLU A 6 -26.08 -3.38 23.01
C GLU A 6 -24.83 -2.68 23.55
N VAL A 7 -23.68 -2.84 22.89
CA VAL A 7 -22.43 -2.17 23.29
C VAL A 7 -22.52 -0.67 22.99
N LEU A 8 -23.09 -0.30 21.83
CA LEU A 8 -23.25 1.09 21.40
C LEU A 8 -24.17 1.91 22.32
N SER A 9 -25.12 1.26 23.00
CA SER A 9 -26.01 1.93 23.97
C SER A 9 -25.28 2.43 25.22
N ARG A 10 -24.17 1.79 25.60
CA ARG A 10 -23.34 2.15 26.75
C ARG A 10 -22.28 3.23 26.43
N LEU A 11 -22.19 3.64 25.17
CA LEU A 11 -21.31 4.72 24.73
C LEU A 11 -22.08 6.05 24.70
N THR A 12 -21.35 7.13 24.95
CA THR A 12 -21.86 8.50 24.74
C THR A 12 -22.07 8.77 23.24
N ASP A 13 -22.89 9.76 22.89
CA ASP A 13 -23.26 10.00 21.49
C ASP A 13 -22.05 10.30 20.58
N THR A 14 -21.02 10.96 21.12
CA THR A 14 -19.76 11.22 20.40
C THR A 14 -18.94 9.96 20.22
N GLU A 15 -18.81 9.12 21.26
CA GLU A 15 -18.12 7.83 21.18
C GLU A 15 -18.84 6.87 20.21
N ARG A 16 -20.18 6.85 20.25
CA ARG A 16 -21.02 6.04 19.34
C ARG A 16 -20.77 6.45 17.89
N ARG A 17 -20.83 7.76 17.61
CA ARG A 17 -20.56 8.30 16.27
C ARG A 17 -19.17 7.93 15.77
N ILE A 18 -18.14 7.95 16.64
CA ILE A 18 -16.78 7.51 16.28
C ILE A 18 -16.76 6.03 15.89
N VAL A 19 -17.35 5.16 16.71
CA VAL A 19 -17.35 3.71 16.49
C VAL A 19 -18.14 3.33 15.23
N GLU A 20 -19.29 3.97 15.00
CA GLU A 20 -20.08 3.77 13.79
C GLU A 20 -19.32 4.20 12.54
N THR A 21 -18.67 5.36 12.59
CA THR A 21 -17.87 5.87 11.47
C THR A 21 -16.69 4.94 11.20
N TYR A 22 -16.03 4.45 12.25
CA TYR A 22 -14.95 3.46 12.14
C TYR A 22 -15.43 2.15 11.50
N ALA A 23 -16.61 1.65 11.88
CA ALA A 23 -17.13 0.39 11.34
C ALA A 23 -17.62 0.49 9.89
N ARG A 24 -18.12 1.66 9.45
CA ARG A 24 -18.56 1.91 8.07
C ARG A 24 -17.39 2.22 7.13
N ARG A 25 -16.54 3.19 7.52
CA ARG A 25 -15.49 3.74 6.67
C ARG A 25 -14.12 3.10 6.91
N GLY A 26 -13.87 2.62 8.12
CA GLY A 26 -12.51 2.29 8.57
C GLY A 26 -11.61 3.52 8.61
N GLY A 27 -10.30 3.28 8.57
CA GLY A 27 -9.30 4.34 8.48
C GLY A 27 -8.45 4.51 9.74
N SER A 28 -7.46 5.39 9.65
CA SER A 28 -6.57 5.70 10.77
C SER A 28 -7.27 6.60 11.81
N ALA A 29 -6.82 6.55 13.06
CA ALA A 29 -7.36 7.42 14.11
C ALA A 29 -7.25 8.91 13.74
N LYS A 30 -6.21 9.28 12.98
CA LYS A 30 -5.97 10.61 12.43
C LYS A 30 -7.03 11.03 11.41
N GLU A 31 -7.39 10.16 10.49
CA GLU A 31 -8.43 10.43 9.48
C GLU A 31 -9.81 10.59 10.13
N LEU A 32 -10.13 9.72 11.09
CA LEU A 32 -11.39 9.78 11.84
C LEU A 32 -11.49 11.04 12.71
N ALA A 33 -10.38 11.42 13.34
CA ALA A 33 -10.25 12.65 14.11
C ALA A 33 -10.54 13.89 13.26
N ALA A 34 -9.88 13.98 12.09
CA ALA A 34 -10.09 15.07 11.15
C ALA A 34 -11.52 15.13 10.62
N PHE A 35 -12.12 13.97 10.31
CA PHE A 35 -13.48 13.91 9.78
C PHE A 35 -14.56 14.28 10.79
N LEU A 36 -14.40 13.88 12.06
CA LEU A 36 -15.39 14.10 13.11
C LEU A 36 -15.13 15.38 13.93
N GLY A 37 -14.04 16.11 13.65
CA GLY A 37 -13.67 17.32 14.38
C GLY A 37 -13.27 17.06 15.83
N VAL A 38 -12.68 15.89 16.12
CA VAL A 38 -12.29 15.46 17.48
C VAL A 38 -10.80 15.12 17.53
N SER A 39 -10.21 15.13 18.72
CA SER A 39 -8.80 14.75 18.88
C SER A 39 -8.57 13.26 18.58
N GLU A 40 -7.39 12.90 18.06
CA GLU A 40 -6.98 11.50 17.87
C GLU A 40 -7.11 10.69 19.17
N ARG A 41 -6.79 11.31 20.32
CA ARG A 41 -6.93 10.70 21.64
C ARG A 41 -8.38 10.32 21.97
N THR A 42 -9.34 11.15 21.56
CA THR A 42 -10.77 10.86 21.73
C THR A 42 -11.16 9.64 20.90
N VAL A 43 -10.65 9.54 19.67
CA VAL A 43 -10.88 8.37 18.81
C VAL A 43 -10.33 7.11 19.47
N TYR A 44 -9.09 7.11 19.92
CA TYR A 44 -8.50 5.96 20.60
C TYR A 44 -9.27 5.55 21.86
N LYS A 45 -9.68 6.53 22.68
CA LYS A 45 -10.49 6.26 23.89
C LYS A 45 -11.83 5.64 23.55
N ALA A 46 -12.54 6.15 22.54
CA ALA A 46 -13.83 5.63 22.13
C ALA A 46 -13.72 4.17 21.64
N LEU A 47 -12.75 3.89 20.76
CA LEU A 47 -12.51 2.52 20.25
C LEU A 47 -12.06 1.58 21.37
N TYR A 48 -11.21 2.03 22.29
CA TYR A 48 -10.82 1.25 23.46
C TYR A 48 -12.03 0.91 24.36
N LYS A 49 -12.87 1.90 24.66
CA LYS A 49 -14.04 1.75 25.51
C LYS A 49 -15.04 0.76 24.90
N TYR A 50 -15.32 0.87 23.60
CA TYR A 50 -16.15 -0.10 22.87
C TYR A 50 -15.62 -1.53 23.02
N ARG A 51 -14.31 -1.74 22.76
CA ARG A 51 -13.69 -3.07 22.85
C ARG A 51 -13.69 -3.64 24.27
N LYS A 52 -13.50 -2.79 25.27
CA LYS A 52 -13.57 -3.19 26.68
C LYS A 52 -14.98 -3.66 27.04
N ILE A 53 -16.00 -2.89 26.68
CA ILE A 53 -17.40 -3.24 26.96
C ILE A 53 -17.80 -4.52 26.20
N ALA A 54 -17.37 -4.67 24.94
CA ALA A 54 -17.60 -5.91 24.17
C ALA A 54 -16.96 -7.12 24.88
N LYS A 55 -15.71 -6.98 25.36
CA LYS A 55 -15.02 -8.03 26.10
C LYS A 55 -15.72 -8.38 27.42
N ASP A 56 -16.21 -7.38 28.14
CA ASP A 56 -16.94 -7.57 29.40
C ASP A 56 -18.28 -8.29 29.18
N MET A 57 -18.85 -8.22 27.97
CA MET A 57 -20.04 -8.97 27.54
C MET A 57 -19.71 -10.36 26.96
N GLY A 58 -18.45 -10.80 27.03
CA GLY A 58 -18.01 -12.09 26.49
C GLY A 58 -17.92 -12.15 24.96
N LEU A 59 -18.00 -11.00 24.29
CA LEU A 59 -17.87 -10.91 22.83
C LEU A 59 -16.41 -10.66 22.46
N ASP A 60 -15.88 -11.40 21.49
CA ASP A 60 -14.48 -11.27 21.07
C ASP A 60 -14.26 -10.02 20.17
N PRO A 61 -13.53 -8.99 20.63
CA PRO A 61 -13.25 -7.79 19.85
C PRO A 61 -12.13 -7.98 18.82
N SER A 62 -11.60 -9.19 18.63
CA SER A 62 -10.52 -9.48 17.66
C SER A 62 -10.84 -8.99 16.24
N LYS A 63 -12.10 -9.05 15.82
CA LYS A 63 -12.56 -8.49 14.52
C LYS A 63 -12.32 -6.99 14.38
N PHE A 64 -12.21 -6.26 15.49
CA PHE A 64 -11.97 -4.82 15.55
C PHE A 64 -10.47 -4.47 15.52
N TYR A 65 -9.59 -5.43 15.84
CA TYR A 65 -8.14 -5.29 15.71
C TYR A 65 -7.64 -5.79 14.35
N LEU A 66 -8.32 -6.77 13.75
CA LEU A 66 -7.90 -7.48 12.54
C LEU A 66 -8.24 -6.76 11.21
N ARG A 67 -8.24 -5.42 11.22
CA ARG A 67 -8.07 -4.65 9.97
C ARG A 67 -6.65 -4.13 9.82
N GLN A 68 -5.70 -4.82 10.46
CA GLN A 68 -4.28 -4.66 10.21
C GLN A 68 -3.98 -5.17 8.80
N SER A 69 -3.74 -4.21 7.91
CA SER A 69 -2.88 -4.33 6.74
C SER A 69 -3.09 -5.56 5.83
N LEU A 70 -3.82 -5.35 4.74
CA LEU A 70 -3.50 -5.95 3.43
C LEU A 70 -2.03 -5.70 3.00
N ALA A 71 -1.26 -4.89 3.76
CA ALA A 71 0.15 -4.59 3.57
C ALA A 71 1.13 -5.46 4.41
N SER A 72 0.67 -6.44 5.20
CA SER A 72 1.57 -7.29 6.01
C SER A 72 1.61 -8.77 5.62
N SER A 73 0.89 -9.17 4.56
CA SER A 73 0.88 -10.55 4.06
C SER A 73 2.06 -10.85 3.13
N VAL A 74 3.30 -10.61 3.57
CA VAL A 74 4.51 -11.12 2.90
C VAL A 74 5.39 -11.96 3.83
N ASN A 75 5.17 -11.95 5.15
CA ASN A 75 5.95 -12.77 6.05
C ASN A 75 5.11 -13.22 7.24
N ASP A 76 4.47 -14.38 7.13
CA ASP A 76 4.45 -15.26 8.30
C ASP A 76 4.32 -16.73 7.91
N ASN A 77 5.30 -17.48 8.39
CA ASN A 77 5.50 -18.90 8.17
C ASN A 77 5.20 -19.55 9.52
N GLY A 78 3.93 -19.84 9.82
CA GLY A 78 3.55 -20.21 11.18
C GLY A 78 2.11 -20.70 11.32
N LYS A 79 1.96 -22.02 11.20
CA LYS A 79 0.80 -22.86 11.53
C LYS A 79 -0.04 -22.37 12.73
N ASN A 80 -1.32 -22.11 12.52
CA ASN A 80 -2.49 -22.75 13.19
C ASN A 80 -3.75 -21.87 13.08
N GLY A 81 -4.77 -22.38 12.38
CA GLY A 81 -6.08 -21.72 12.24
C GLY A 81 -6.84 -22.11 10.97
N SER A 82 -6.90 -23.40 10.65
CA SER A 82 -7.50 -23.94 9.42
C SER A 82 -9.01 -24.15 9.58
N MET A 83 -9.82 -23.16 9.21
CA MET A 83 -11.18 -23.46 8.71
C MET A 83 -11.74 -22.38 7.78
N GLY A 84 -11.46 -21.09 8.02
CA GLY A 84 -11.92 -19.99 7.14
C GLY A 84 -10.98 -19.63 5.97
N PHE A 85 -9.74 -20.12 5.99
CA PHE A 85 -8.70 -19.74 5.00
C PHE A 85 -8.77 -20.55 3.69
N ILE A 86 -9.47 -21.69 3.69
CA ILE A 86 -9.54 -22.60 2.54
C ILE A 86 -10.53 -22.07 1.49
N GLU A 87 -11.69 -21.55 1.91
CA GLU A 87 -12.68 -20.97 0.98
C GLU A 87 -12.15 -19.71 0.28
N SER A 88 -11.44 -18.84 1.00
CA SER A 88 -10.90 -17.61 0.42
C SER A 88 -9.82 -17.90 -0.62
N LYS A 89 -8.97 -18.92 -0.39
CA LYS A 89 -7.98 -19.36 -1.39
C LYS A 89 -8.65 -19.98 -2.62
N SER A 90 -9.70 -20.78 -2.43
CA SER A 90 -10.46 -21.38 -3.53
C SER A 90 -11.09 -20.31 -4.43
N ILE A 91 -11.72 -19.30 -3.83
CA ILE A 91 -12.36 -18.20 -4.57
C ILE A 91 -11.30 -17.36 -5.30
N ILE A 92 -10.16 -17.10 -4.66
CA ILE A 92 -9.06 -16.34 -5.30
C ILE A 92 -8.46 -17.12 -6.47
N GLU A 93 -8.28 -18.44 -6.34
CA GLU A 93 -7.82 -19.27 -7.47
C GLU A 93 -8.84 -19.34 -8.61
N GLU A 94 -10.13 -19.38 -8.29
CA GLU A 94 -11.20 -19.39 -9.28
C GLU A 94 -11.26 -18.06 -10.06
N ILE A 95 -11.18 -16.92 -9.37
CA ILE A 95 -11.09 -15.59 -9.99
C ILE A 95 -9.80 -15.48 -10.83
N ARG A 96 -8.66 -15.95 -10.31
CA ARG A 96 -7.38 -15.94 -11.03
C ARG A 96 -7.48 -16.75 -12.33
N ASN A 97 -8.08 -17.93 -12.29
CA ASN A 97 -8.22 -18.79 -13.45
C ASN A 97 -9.19 -18.20 -14.49
N ALA A 98 -10.29 -17.58 -14.04
CA ALA A 98 -11.22 -16.86 -14.92
C ALA A 98 -10.52 -15.68 -15.62
N VAL A 99 -9.80 -14.86 -14.87
CA VAL A 99 -9.06 -13.70 -15.42
C VAL A 99 -7.96 -14.14 -16.38
N LEU A 100 -7.20 -15.20 -16.07
CA LEU A 100 -6.18 -15.73 -16.97
C LEU A 100 -6.78 -16.27 -18.27
N LYS A 101 -7.95 -16.91 -18.21
CA LYS A 101 -8.67 -17.38 -19.39
C LYS A 101 -9.13 -16.20 -20.27
N ASP A 102 -9.63 -15.14 -19.65
CA ASP A 102 -10.07 -13.94 -20.37
C ASP A 102 -8.91 -13.16 -20.97
N ILE A 103 -7.82 -12.97 -20.23
CA ILE A 103 -6.60 -12.33 -20.75
C ILE A 103 -6.04 -13.15 -21.93
N LYS A 104 -5.96 -14.47 -21.79
CA LYS A 104 -5.48 -15.33 -22.89
C LYS A 104 -6.36 -15.19 -24.13
N ARG A 105 -7.69 -15.17 -23.96
CA ARG A 105 -8.64 -14.98 -25.08
C ARG A 105 -8.46 -13.61 -25.75
N ILE A 106 -8.37 -12.54 -24.95
CA ILE A 106 -8.21 -11.17 -25.47
C ILE A 106 -6.88 -11.02 -26.21
N VAL A 107 -5.79 -11.55 -25.65
CA VAL A 107 -4.47 -11.51 -26.30
C VAL A 107 -4.49 -12.35 -27.58
N GLU A 108 -5.10 -13.54 -27.59
CA GLU A 108 -5.23 -14.34 -28.81
C GLU A 108 -6.09 -13.66 -29.88
N GLU A 109 -7.21 -13.04 -29.51
CA GLU A 109 -8.05 -12.28 -30.43
C GLU A 109 -7.30 -11.06 -31.00
N SER A 110 -6.61 -10.31 -30.14
CA SER A 110 -5.81 -9.15 -30.54
C SER A 110 -4.63 -9.53 -31.44
N VAL A 111 -3.92 -10.62 -31.14
CA VAL A 111 -2.81 -11.12 -31.98
C VAL A 111 -3.34 -11.66 -33.31
N LYS A 112 -4.47 -12.38 -33.32
CA LYS A 112 -5.10 -12.84 -34.57
C LYS A 112 -5.57 -11.67 -35.43
N GLU A 113 -6.10 -10.62 -34.82
CA GLU A 113 -6.52 -9.40 -35.52
C GLU A 113 -5.33 -8.64 -36.09
N ALA A 114 -4.27 -8.43 -35.30
CA ALA A 114 -3.04 -7.82 -35.77
C ALA A 114 -2.38 -8.64 -36.90
N LEU A 115 -2.36 -9.98 -36.80
CA LEU A 115 -1.84 -10.84 -37.86
C LEU A 115 -2.74 -10.80 -39.10
N ARG A 116 -4.07 -10.73 -38.95
CA ARG A 116 -4.98 -10.55 -40.10
C ARG A 116 -4.78 -9.20 -40.76
N GLU A 117 -4.54 -8.14 -40.01
CA GLU A 117 -4.25 -6.81 -40.56
C GLU A 117 -2.93 -6.80 -41.33
N VAL A 118 -1.87 -7.41 -40.77
CA VAL A 118 -0.58 -7.58 -41.46
C VAL A 118 -0.73 -8.45 -42.71
N LEU A 119 -1.40 -9.60 -42.63
CA LEU A 119 -1.61 -10.47 -43.78
C LEU A 119 -2.54 -9.85 -44.84
N ALA A 120 -3.52 -9.04 -44.44
CA ALA A 120 -4.36 -8.27 -45.35
C ALA A 120 -3.56 -7.15 -46.04
N SER A 121 -2.60 -6.55 -45.32
CA SER A 121 -1.67 -5.59 -45.89
C SER A 121 -0.68 -6.24 -46.88
N GLU A 122 -0.28 -7.50 -46.64
CA GLU A 122 0.57 -8.29 -47.55
C GLU A 122 -0.19 -8.83 -48.77
N ARG A 123 -1.49 -9.15 -48.63
CA ARG A 123 -2.32 -9.70 -49.73
C ARG A 123 -2.65 -8.68 -50.82
N ASN A 124 -2.49 -7.38 -50.56
CA ASN A 124 -2.56 -6.35 -51.59
C ASN A 124 -1.28 -6.24 -52.44
N TYR A 125 -0.25 -7.07 -52.18
CA TYR A 125 1.04 -7.03 -52.87
C TYR A 125 1.46 -8.35 -53.53
N VAL A 126 0.56 -9.05 -54.24
CA VAL A 126 0.93 -10.12 -55.20
C VAL A 126 -0.21 -10.23 -56.25
N LEU A 127 -0.12 -9.99 -57.56
CA LEU A 127 0.87 -9.53 -58.55
C LEU A 127 0.04 -9.23 -59.84
N PRO A 128 0.52 -8.41 -60.80
CA PRO A 128 1.02 -9.09 -62.00
C PRO A 128 2.33 -8.48 -62.54
N GLN A 129 3.16 -9.41 -63.00
CA GLN A 129 4.13 -9.29 -64.08
C GLN A 129 5.39 -8.42 -63.87
N THR A 130 6.51 -9.13 -64.00
CA THR A 130 7.73 -8.77 -64.76
C THR A 130 7.94 -7.28 -65.03
N VAL A 131 9.01 -6.73 -64.44
CA VAL A 131 10.07 -5.90 -65.07
C VAL A 131 10.76 -5.06 -63.96
N GLU A 132 12.10 -5.11 -63.97
CA GLU A 132 13.06 -4.17 -63.37
C GLU A 132 13.33 -4.15 -61.85
N SER A 133 14.53 -4.66 -61.53
CA SER A 133 15.23 -4.75 -60.24
C SER A 133 15.60 -3.40 -59.58
N ARG A 134 14.72 -2.39 -59.59
CA ARG A 134 15.00 -1.06 -59.01
C ARG A 134 14.32 -0.78 -57.66
N SER A 135 13.26 -1.53 -57.30
CA SER A 135 12.41 -1.24 -56.13
C SER A 135 12.75 -2.01 -54.84
N VAL A 136 13.70 -2.96 -54.87
CA VAL A 136 14.11 -3.72 -53.67
C VAL A 136 14.96 -2.85 -52.71
N VAL A 137 15.68 -1.85 -53.26
CA VAL A 137 16.49 -0.92 -52.47
C VAL A 137 15.59 0.07 -51.70
N GLU A 138 14.52 0.56 -52.32
CA GLU A 138 13.59 1.53 -51.71
C GLU A 138 12.81 0.94 -50.52
N ASN A 139 12.38 -0.32 -50.60
CA ASN A 139 11.67 -0.96 -49.49
C ASN A 139 12.58 -1.26 -48.28
N SER A 140 13.87 -1.54 -48.50
CA SER A 140 14.84 -1.71 -47.42
C SER A 140 15.14 -0.40 -46.72
N ASP A 141 15.20 0.71 -47.46
CA ASP A 141 15.42 2.05 -46.90
C ASP A 141 14.23 2.48 -46.03
N VAL A 142 12.99 2.26 -46.46
CA VAL A 142 11.79 2.61 -45.67
C VAL A 142 11.70 1.79 -44.37
N VAL A 143 12.06 0.51 -44.40
CA VAL A 143 12.10 -0.34 -43.19
C VAL A 143 13.23 0.12 -42.25
N SER A 144 14.37 0.51 -42.80
CA SER A 144 15.50 1.02 -42.02
C SER A 144 15.17 2.36 -41.36
N GLU A 145 14.52 3.28 -42.07
CA GLU A 145 14.03 4.55 -41.51
C GLU A 145 13.04 4.32 -40.38
N ARG A 146 12.10 3.39 -40.55
CA ARG A 146 11.12 3.07 -39.50
C ARG A 146 11.78 2.43 -38.28
N LEU A 147 12.81 1.61 -38.47
CA LEU A 147 13.60 1.05 -37.38
C LEU A 147 14.35 2.14 -36.63
N VAL A 148 14.95 3.11 -37.32
CA VAL A 148 15.63 4.26 -36.70
C VAL A 148 14.66 5.06 -35.83
N VAL A 149 13.46 5.38 -36.33
CA VAL A 149 12.44 6.09 -35.55
C VAL A 149 12.00 5.31 -34.31
N LEU A 150 11.88 3.98 -34.42
CA LEU A 150 11.56 3.13 -33.27
C LEU A 150 12.71 3.08 -32.25
N MET A 151 13.96 3.03 -32.71
CA MET A 151 15.14 3.08 -31.85
C MET A 151 15.26 4.43 -31.13
N GLU A 152 14.99 5.54 -31.81
CA GLU A 152 14.95 6.87 -31.20
C GLU A 152 13.85 6.97 -30.14
N ARG A 153 12.66 6.45 -30.43
CA ARG A 153 11.55 6.42 -29.45
C ARG A 153 11.89 5.56 -28.24
N LEU A 154 12.59 4.44 -28.45
CA LEU A 154 13.06 3.56 -27.37
C LEU A 154 14.13 4.27 -26.54
N ALA A 155 15.10 4.94 -27.17
CA ALA A 155 16.12 5.73 -26.50
C ALA A 155 15.51 6.83 -25.62
N LEU A 156 14.54 7.59 -26.15
CA LEU A 156 13.78 8.57 -25.37
C LEU A 156 13.01 7.94 -24.20
N GLY A 157 12.47 6.73 -24.40
CA GLY A 157 11.85 5.94 -23.35
C GLY A 157 12.82 5.59 -22.22
N ILE A 158 14.03 5.12 -22.57
CA ILE A 158 15.10 4.82 -21.62
C ILE A 158 15.53 6.07 -20.86
N ASP A 159 15.72 7.20 -21.55
CA ASP A 159 16.09 8.47 -20.89
C ASP A 159 15.04 8.94 -19.89
N ASN A 160 13.76 8.80 -20.22
CA ASN A 160 12.68 9.16 -19.31
C ASN A 160 12.63 8.21 -18.10
N LEU A 161 12.88 6.92 -18.30
CA LEU A 161 13.01 5.96 -17.21
C LEU A 161 14.20 6.29 -16.30
N ASN A 162 15.36 6.59 -16.88
CA ASN A 162 16.55 6.99 -16.11
C ASN A 162 16.28 8.26 -15.27
N LYS A 163 15.66 9.30 -15.86
CA LYS A 163 15.24 10.51 -15.11
C LYS A 163 14.28 10.19 -13.97
N ASN A 164 13.37 9.23 -14.17
CA ASN A 164 12.44 8.81 -13.12
C ASN A 164 13.15 8.04 -12.01
N ILE A 165 14.11 7.17 -12.36
CA ILE A 165 14.96 6.45 -11.40
C ILE A 165 15.79 7.45 -10.58
N GLU A 166 16.40 8.45 -11.21
CA GLU A 166 17.15 9.51 -10.51
C GLU A 166 16.26 10.30 -9.55
N LYS A 167 15.05 10.70 -9.98
CA LYS A 167 14.08 11.39 -9.11
C LYS A 167 13.66 10.52 -7.91
N LEU A 168 13.48 9.23 -8.12
CA LEU A 168 13.14 8.28 -7.05
C LEU A 168 14.33 8.08 -6.11
N SER A 169 15.55 7.92 -6.63
CA SER A 169 16.79 7.83 -5.84
C SER A 169 16.93 9.07 -4.96
N ALA A 170 16.81 10.27 -5.52
CA ALA A 170 16.86 11.51 -4.76
C ALA A 170 15.78 11.59 -3.67
N LYS A 171 14.57 11.09 -3.92
CA LYS A 171 13.52 11.01 -2.89
C LYS A 171 13.85 10.01 -1.80
N ILE A 172 14.45 8.87 -2.13
CA ILE A 172 14.90 7.86 -1.17
C ILE A 172 16.04 8.42 -0.31
N ASP A 173 17.01 9.10 -0.90
CA ASP A 173 18.12 9.74 -0.19
C ASP A 173 17.62 10.81 0.78
N ASN A 174 16.68 11.66 0.36
CA ASN A 174 16.02 12.63 1.22
C ASN A 174 15.26 11.99 2.41
N LEU A 175 14.64 10.82 2.18
CA LEU A 175 13.98 10.06 3.25
C LEU A 175 15.00 9.41 4.20
N GLY A 176 16.12 8.92 3.67
CA GLY A 176 17.23 8.35 4.43
C GLY A 176 17.92 9.38 5.31
N GLU A 177 18.30 10.53 4.75
CA GLU A 177 18.89 11.63 5.51
C GLU A 177 17.93 12.17 6.58
N GLY A 178 16.65 12.37 6.23
CA GLY A 178 15.64 12.83 7.19
C GLY A 178 15.32 11.85 8.32
N ALA A 179 15.61 10.55 8.15
CA ALA A 179 15.52 9.54 9.21
C ALA A 179 16.78 9.56 10.11
N VAL A 180 17.97 9.67 9.51
CA VAL A 180 19.25 9.74 10.23
C VAL A 180 19.37 11.04 11.03
N THR A 181 18.95 12.19 10.49
CA THR A 181 18.97 13.47 11.23
C THR A 181 18.00 13.46 12.40
N ARG A 182 16.83 12.81 12.27
CA ARG A 182 15.88 12.63 13.38
C ARG A 182 16.43 11.73 14.49
N GLN A 183 17.07 10.61 14.13
CA GLN A 183 17.73 9.76 15.11
C GLN A 183 18.93 10.45 15.79
N ARG A 184 19.70 11.26 15.05
CA ARG A 184 20.84 12.00 15.61
C ARG A 184 20.39 13.07 16.61
N LYS A 185 19.35 13.85 16.32
CA LYS A 185 18.77 14.82 17.28
C LYS A 185 18.27 14.13 18.55
N VAL A 186 17.54 13.02 18.44
CA VAL A 186 17.06 12.27 19.61
C VAL A 186 18.23 11.79 20.48
N ARG A 187 19.31 11.33 19.86
CA ARG A 187 20.50 10.88 20.59
C ARG A 187 21.26 12.02 21.27
N GLU A 188 21.31 13.20 20.66
CA GLU A 188 21.93 14.41 21.23
C GLU A 188 21.16 14.92 22.47
N TYR A 189 19.82 14.93 22.42
CA TYR A 189 18.98 15.23 23.60
C TYR A 189 19.17 14.21 24.74
N LEU A 190 19.40 12.95 24.41
CA LEU A 190 19.65 11.90 25.41
C LEU A 190 21.06 11.98 26.01
N SER A 191 22.07 12.41 25.25
CA SER A 191 23.43 12.54 25.77
C SER A 191 23.63 13.77 26.65
N GLU A 192 22.89 14.86 26.40
CA GLU A 192 22.95 16.07 27.24
C GLU A 192 22.32 15.81 28.63
N ALA A 193 21.34 14.92 28.72
CA ALA A 193 20.65 14.56 29.96
C ALA A 193 21.46 13.65 30.92
N VAL A 194 22.64 13.16 30.50
CA VAL A 194 23.44 12.18 31.26
C VAL A 194 24.59 12.83 32.06
N LYS A 195 24.81 14.15 31.90
CA LYS A 195 25.91 14.87 32.58
C LYS A 195 25.49 15.74 33.77
N ASP A 196 24.21 15.73 34.13
CA ASP A 196 23.66 16.58 35.18
C ASP A 196 23.13 15.72 36.33
N ASP A 197 23.27 16.24 37.54
CA ASP A 197 23.39 15.55 38.81
C ASP A 197 22.05 14.96 39.28
N GLY A 198 21.46 14.05 38.50
CA GLY A 198 20.31 13.21 38.83
C GLY A 198 19.00 13.92 39.21
N LYS A 199 18.96 15.25 39.29
CA LYS A 199 17.81 16.01 39.80
C LYS A 199 17.47 17.28 39.03
N ALA A 200 18.37 17.84 38.22
CA ALA A 200 18.13 19.11 37.53
C ALA A 200 17.67 18.99 36.06
N GLY A 201 17.64 17.78 35.48
CA GLY A 201 17.16 17.54 34.10
C GLY A 201 15.82 16.79 33.99
N LEU A 202 15.19 16.43 35.11
CA LEU A 202 13.95 15.64 35.08
C LEU A 202 12.75 16.58 34.92
N PRO A 203 11.82 16.29 33.98
CA PRO A 203 10.58 17.04 33.87
C PRO A 203 9.84 17.06 35.22
N SER A 204 9.22 18.20 35.55
CA SER A 204 8.64 18.45 36.88
C SER A 204 7.59 17.42 37.34
N TYR A 205 7.00 16.65 36.43
CA TYR A 205 6.05 15.58 36.73
C TYR A 205 6.70 14.23 37.12
N VAL A 206 8.02 14.12 36.99
CA VAL A 206 8.81 12.96 37.43
C VAL A 206 9.38 13.21 38.83
N ILE A 207 9.65 14.47 39.16
CA ILE A 207 10.07 14.90 40.49
C ILE A 207 8.89 14.66 41.45
N ASP A 208 9.13 13.96 42.55
CA ASP A 208 8.15 13.61 43.59
C ASP A 208 6.95 12.78 43.12
N ASN A 209 7.12 11.96 42.06
CA ASN A 209 6.07 11.04 41.62
C ASN A 209 6.07 9.75 42.46
N PRO A 210 5.06 9.51 43.33
CA PRO A 210 5.04 8.36 44.24
C PRO A 210 4.91 7.01 43.52
N TRP A 211 4.46 7.01 42.27
CA TRP A 211 4.32 5.79 41.48
C TRP A 211 5.66 5.24 40.97
N ILE A 212 6.70 6.07 40.89
CA ILE A 212 8.04 5.63 40.47
C ILE A 212 8.68 4.74 41.53
N GLU A 213 8.46 5.04 42.82
CA GLU A 213 8.92 4.19 43.93
C GLU A 213 8.19 2.85 43.98
N VAL A 214 6.91 2.81 43.59
CA VAL A 214 6.12 1.58 43.52
C VAL A 214 6.59 0.70 42.35
N LEU A 215 6.96 1.32 41.22
CA LEU A 215 7.45 0.61 40.04
C LEU A 215 8.89 0.13 40.19
N SER A 216 9.74 0.83 40.93
CA SER A 216 11.14 0.44 41.15
C SER A 216 11.33 -0.71 42.15
N ARG A 217 10.29 -1.07 42.91
CA ARG A 217 10.30 -2.17 43.89
C ARG A 217 9.84 -3.52 43.33
N ARG A 218 9.62 -3.64 42.02
CA ARG A 218 9.31 -4.90 41.33
C ARG A 218 10.55 -5.53 40.73
#